data_AF-A6VQL6-F1
#
_entry.id   AF-A6VQL6-F1
#
_cell.length_a   1.000
_cell.length_b   1.000
_cell.length_c   1.000
_cell.angle_alpha   90.00
_cell.angle_beta   90.00
_cell.angle_gamma   90.00
#
_symmetry.space_group_name_H-M   'P 1'
#
loop_
_entity.id
_entity.type
_entity.pdbx_description
1 polymer ?
#
loop_
_entity_poly.entity_id
_entity_poly.type
_entity_poly.pdbx_seq_one_letter_code
_entity_poly.pdbx_strand_id
1 'polypeptide(L)'
;MAKRKVSLIGGLVLVGLGAAVVLGVQKILKENGQTCIDCHKGIAHFLPEEKNDNNGSAELAKHGGQLSGENKLLYALTISTAKSTNGGEVRLMPFAELADWKSDGENVAATLHGWQQVGAESVLYTELGQRITMAILDDDAKAGVLVKNKVHDSVTDSEWLEVFLDVNVPKSAVTSDLNSLNVFGKNLNETHCGGCHAPITAEHYTANQWIGMVNSMKDRTSLTKDQVRALTIYLQRNAK
;
A
#
# COMPACT_ATOMS: atom_id res chain seq x y z
N MET A 1 0.76 -17.74 91.87
CA MET A 1 0.95 -19.15 91.44
C MET A 1 0.13 -19.37 90.17
N ALA A 2 0.76 -19.75 89.04
CA ALA A 2 0.28 -20.72 88.04
C ALA A 2 1.02 -20.54 86.70
N LYS A 3 1.54 -21.67 86.19
CA LYS A 3 2.26 -21.86 84.92
C LYS A 3 1.28 -22.08 83.75
N ARG A 4 1.68 -21.71 82.51
CA ARG A 4 1.70 -22.54 81.26
C ARG A 4 1.80 -21.63 80.02
N LYS A 5 2.92 -21.68 79.30
CA LYS A 5 3.23 -22.45 78.06
C LYS A 5 2.57 -21.89 76.77
N VAL A 6 3.45 -21.39 75.91
CA VAL A 6 3.26 -21.09 74.48
C VAL A 6 2.91 -22.37 73.71
N SER A 7 1.98 -22.28 72.74
CA SER A 7 1.80 -23.30 71.70
C SER A 7 1.50 -22.62 70.35
N LEU A 8 2.38 -22.88 69.37
CA LEU A 8 2.20 -22.60 67.95
C LEU A 8 0.97 -23.34 67.43
N ILE A 9 0.00 -22.64 66.81
CA ILE A 9 -0.75 -23.11 65.63
C ILE A 9 -1.19 -21.87 64.83
N GLY A 10 -0.29 -21.33 64.02
CA GLY A 10 -0.61 -20.39 62.95
C GLY A 10 -0.32 -21.07 61.63
N GLY A 11 -1.35 -21.37 60.85
CA GLY A 11 -1.18 -21.89 59.49
C GLY A 11 -2.18 -22.96 59.10
N LEU A 12 -3.48 -22.62 59.01
CA LEU A 12 -4.42 -23.42 58.21
C LEU A 12 -5.75 -22.69 57.92
N VAL A 13 -5.74 -21.52 57.28
CA VAL A 13 -7.01 -20.90 56.79
C VAL A 13 -6.96 -20.38 55.34
N LEU A 14 -5.80 -20.30 54.69
CA LEU A 14 -5.68 -19.60 53.39
C LEU A 14 -5.62 -20.47 52.12
N VAL A 15 -6.17 -21.69 52.11
CA VAL A 15 -6.12 -22.58 50.92
C VAL A 15 -7.48 -22.77 50.23
N GLY A 16 -8.60 -22.37 50.85
CA GLY A 16 -9.93 -22.67 50.32
C GLY A 16 -10.44 -21.77 49.18
N LEU A 17 -10.01 -20.51 49.09
CA LEU A 17 -10.58 -19.54 48.13
C LEU A 17 -9.84 -19.43 46.78
N GLY A 18 -8.62 -19.94 46.68
CA GLY A 18 -7.81 -19.80 45.45
C GLY A 18 -8.21 -20.77 44.33
N ALA A 19 -8.60 -22.00 44.65
CA ALA A 19 -8.83 -23.05 43.66
C ALA A 19 -10.14 -22.85 42.86
N ALA A 20 -11.20 -22.35 43.50
CA ALA A 20 -12.49 -22.17 42.85
C ALA A 20 -12.49 -21.03 41.81
N VAL A 21 -11.71 -19.97 42.05
CA VAL A 21 -11.57 -18.83 41.11
C VAL A 21 -10.76 -19.24 39.88
N VAL A 22 -9.70 -20.03 40.05
CA VAL A 22 -8.83 -20.49 38.94
C VAL A 22 -9.57 -21.43 37.99
N LEU A 23 -10.42 -22.31 38.51
CA LEU A 23 -11.20 -23.26 37.69
C LEU A 23 -12.33 -22.57 36.91
N GLY A 24 -12.96 -21.53 37.48
CA GLY A 24 -13.98 -20.75 36.77
C GLY A 24 -13.43 -19.96 35.59
N VAL A 25 -12.24 -19.37 35.74
CA VAL A 25 -11.57 -18.60 34.68
C VAL A 25 -11.13 -19.51 33.54
N GLN A 26 -10.58 -20.70 33.83
CA GLN A 26 -10.17 -21.65 32.77
C GLN A 26 -11.35 -22.16 31.93
N LYS A 27 -12.55 -22.28 32.51
CA LYS A 27 -13.74 -22.73 31.79
C LYS A 27 -14.25 -21.66 30.81
N ILE A 28 -14.28 -20.40 31.23
CA ILE A 28 -14.68 -19.25 30.39
C ILE A 28 -13.68 -19.03 29.23
N LEU A 29 -12.38 -19.19 29.50
CA LEU A 29 -11.33 -19.05 28.48
C LEU A 29 -11.45 -20.11 27.37
N LYS A 30 -11.77 -21.37 27.72
CA LYS A 30 -11.99 -22.45 26.76
C LYS A 30 -13.27 -22.28 25.92
N GLU A 31 -14.34 -21.76 26.52
CA GLU A 31 -15.62 -21.54 25.83
C GLU A 31 -15.54 -20.39 24.81
N ASN A 32 -14.66 -19.41 25.04
CA ASN A 32 -14.43 -18.26 24.13
C ASN A 32 -13.19 -18.40 23.23
N GLY A 33 -12.51 -19.55 23.25
CA GLY A 33 -11.32 -19.81 22.42
C GLY A 33 -10.09 -18.96 22.78
N GLN A 34 -10.06 -18.34 23.96
CA GLN A 34 -8.98 -17.49 24.41
C GLN A 34 -7.95 -18.29 25.21
N THR A 35 -6.68 -18.07 24.92
CA THR A 35 -5.54 -18.69 25.57
C THR A 35 -4.84 -17.71 26.50
N CYS A 36 -3.96 -18.22 27.37
CA CYS A 36 -3.10 -17.38 28.22
C CYS A 36 -2.29 -16.36 27.40
N ILE A 37 -1.99 -16.66 26.13
CA ILE A 37 -1.25 -15.78 25.22
C ILE A 37 -2.08 -14.54 24.85
N ASP A 38 -3.41 -14.65 24.80
CA ASP A 38 -4.28 -13.55 24.35
C ASP A 38 -4.34 -12.39 25.36
N CYS A 39 -4.10 -12.65 26.65
CA CYS A 39 -3.92 -11.60 27.66
C CYS A 39 -2.47 -11.14 27.83
N HIS A 40 -1.47 -11.95 27.46
CA HIS A 40 -0.05 -11.55 27.55
C HIS A 40 0.47 -10.82 26.30
N LYS A 41 -0.21 -10.95 25.16
CA LYS A 41 -0.03 -10.08 23.99
C LYS A 41 -0.51 -8.66 24.32
N GLY A 42 0.40 -7.84 24.84
CA GLY A 42 0.17 -6.42 25.13
C GLY A 42 0.64 -5.93 26.50
N ILE A 43 1.12 -6.83 27.40
CA ILE A 43 1.55 -6.43 28.76
C ILE A 43 3.05 -6.11 28.84
N ALA A 44 3.91 -6.83 28.12
CA ALA A 44 5.37 -6.57 28.18
C ALA A 44 5.83 -5.55 27.13
N HIS A 45 5.13 -5.48 26.00
CA HIS A 45 5.32 -4.46 24.99
C HIS A 45 3.93 -4.07 24.53
N PHE A 46 3.51 -2.85 24.86
CA PHE A 46 2.45 -2.21 24.11
C PHE A 46 2.97 -2.08 22.68
N LEU A 47 2.30 -2.73 21.73
CA LEU A 47 2.42 -2.26 20.35
C LEU A 47 2.16 -0.75 20.42
N PRO A 48 3.04 0.10 19.87
CA PRO A 48 2.72 1.51 19.73
C PRO A 48 1.30 1.58 19.19
N GLU A 49 0.45 2.43 19.77
CA GLU A 49 -0.77 2.81 19.07
C GLU A 49 -0.33 3.41 17.74
N GLU A 50 -0.26 2.58 16.71
CA GLU A 50 -0.20 3.05 15.35
C GLU A 50 -1.54 3.73 15.16
N LYS A 51 -1.52 5.06 15.11
CA LYS A 51 -2.69 5.90 15.00
C LYS A 51 -3.32 5.77 13.62
N ASN A 52 -3.54 4.55 13.12
CA ASN A 52 -4.24 4.21 11.88
C ASN A 52 -4.04 5.30 10.82
N ASP A 53 -2.77 5.55 10.51
CA ASP A 53 -2.35 6.86 10.04
C ASP A 53 -2.65 7.03 8.56
N ASN A 54 -3.83 7.60 8.27
CA ASN A 54 -3.97 8.45 7.08
C ASN A 54 -2.89 9.57 7.03
N ASN A 55 -2.07 9.75 8.10
CA ASN A 55 -0.94 10.67 8.13
C ASN A 55 0.11 10.35 7.06
N GLY A 56 0.30 9.09 6.65
CA GLY A 56 1.25 8.78 5.57
C GLY A 56 0.83 9.41 4.24
N SER A 57 -0.46 9.32 3.90
CA SER A 57 -1.02 9.94 2.68
C SER A 57 -1.05 11.48 2.80
N ALA A 58 -1.33 12.01 4.00
CA ALA A 58 -1.30 13.44 4.25
C ALA A 58 0.12 14.03 4.20
N GLU A 59 1.12 13.28 4.66
CA GLU A 59 2.54 13.63 4.55
C GLU A 59 2.98 13.63 3.09
N LEU A 60 2.63 12.57 2.35
CA LEU A 60 2.91 12.46 0.92
C LEU A 60 2.31 13.63 0.12
N ALA A 61 1.10 14.07 0.47
CA ALA A 61 0.44 15.22 -0.18
C ALA A 61 1.22 16.55 -0.02
N LYS A 62 2.07 16.70 1.00
CA LYS A 62 2.93 17.89 1.16
C LYS A 62 4.00 18.02 0.07
N HIS A 63 4.28 16.94 -0.64
CA HIS A 63 5.20 16.93 -1.78
C HIS A 63 4.53 17.37 -3.10
N GLY A 64 3.22 17.65 -3.08
CA GLY A 64 2.48 18.17 -4.22
C GLY A 64 3.04 19.51 -4.71
N GLY A 65 3.27 19.62 -6.02
CA GLY A 65 3.83 20.81 -6.63
C GLY A 65 5.33 21.02 -6.40
N GLN A 66 6.04 20.06 -5.77
CA GLN A 66 7.50 20.08 -5.70
C GLN A 66 8.10 19.65 -7.05
N LEU A 67 8.19 20.59 -7.97
CA LEU A 67 8.70 20.37 -9.32
C LEU A 67 10.15 20.84 -9.41
N SER A 68 11.05 20.00 -9.96
CA SER A 68 12.47 20.35 -10.10
C SER A 68 13.04 19.91 -11.45
N GLY A 69 13.69 20.86 -12.13
CA GLY A 69 14.42 20.64 -13.39
C GLY A 69 13.51 20.43 -14.60
N GLU A 70 13.75 21.18 -15.67
CA GLU A 70 13.24 20.83 -17.01
C GLU A 70 13.86 19.49 -17.42
N ASN A 71 13.08 18.58 -18.01
CA ASN A 71 13.45 17.21 -18.44
C ASN A 71 13.58 16.12 -17.35
N LYS A 72 13.11 16.32 -16.11
CA LYS A 72 12.95 15.23 -15.14
C LYS A 72 11.52 14.69 -15.14
N LEU A 73 11.33 13.40 -14.91
CA LEU A 73 9.98 12.85 -14.74
C LEU A 73 9.28 13.47 -13.52
N LEU A 74 7.98 13.70 -13.66
CA LEU A 74 7.09 13.87 -12.52
C LEU A 74 6.35 12.56 -12.24
N TYR A 75 5.86 12.44 -11.02
CA TYR A 75 5.16 11.28 -10.53
C TYR A 75 3.85 11.70 -9.88
N ALA A 76 2.77 11.02 -10.20
CA ALA A 76 1.52 11.17 -9.46
C ALA A 76 1.68 10.67 -8.03
N LEU A 77 1.33 11.51 -7.05
CA LEU A 77 1.45 11.19 -5.63
C LEU A 77 0.45 10.13 -5.19
N THR A 78 -0.80 10.32 -5.62
CA THR A 78 -1.94 9.47 -5.28
C THR A 78 -2.78 9.25 -6.54
N ILE A 79 -3.89 8.53 -6.39
CA ILE A 79 -4.88 8.46 -7.44
C ILE A 79 -5.42 9.87 -7.71
N SER A 80 -5.29 10.33 -8.94
CA SER A 80 -5.70 11.66 -9.37
C SER A 80 -6.32 11.60 -10.76
N THR A 81 -7.09 12.64 -11.09
CA THR A 81 -7.68 12.78 -12.43
C THR A 81 -6.88 13.83 -13.21
N ALA A 82 -6.38 13.43 -14.37
CA ALA A 82 -5.85 14.30 -15.40
C ALA A 82 -6.87 14.39 -16.56
N LYS A 83 -6.72 15.41 -17.39
CA LYS A 83 -7.52 15.61 -18.61
C LYS A 83 -6.64 15.44 -19.83
N SER A 84 -7.04 14.59 -20.78
CA SER A 84 -6.36 14.52 -22.07
C SER A 84 -6.64 15.78 -22.91
N THR A 85 -5.83 16.02 -23.93
CA THR A 85 -5.97 17.18 -24.83
C THR A 85 -7.32 17.26 -25.55
N ASN A 86 -8.00 16.14 -25.73
CA ASN A 86 -9.35 16.06 -26.31
C ASN A 86 -10.48 16.09 -25.26
N GLY A 87 -10.18 16.32 -23.98
CA GLY A 87 -11.16 16.53 -22.92
C GLY A 87 -11.54 15.29 -22.10
N GLY A 88 -11.05 14.11 -22.47
CA GLY A 88 -11.29 12.86 -21.76
C GLY A 88 -10.61 12.80 -20.39
N GLU A 89 -11.14 11.93 -19.52
CA GLU A 89 -10.60 11.66 -18.18
C GLU A 89 -9.55 10.56 -18.19
N VAL A 90 -8.41 10.89 -17.58
CA VAL A 90 -7.32 9.96 -17.33
C VAL A 90 -7.14 9.83 -15.83
N ARG A 91 -7.52 8.67 -15.29
CA ARG A 91 -7.31 8.37 -13.86
C ARG A 91 -5.89 7.85 -13.68
N LEU A 92 -5.01 8.70 -13.18
CA LEU A 92 -3.61 8.38 -12.86
C LEU A 92 -3.53 7.53 -11.60
N MET A 93 -2.63 6.55 -11.61
CA MET A 93 -2.28 5.77 -10.43
C MET A 93 -1.12 6.42 -9.67
N PRO A 94 -0.91 6.12 -8.38
CA PRO A 94 0.32 6.51 -7.70
C PRO A 94 1.53 6.02 -8.48
N PHE A 95 2.61 6.81 -8.50
CA PHE A 95 3.81 6.58 -9.32
C PHE A 95 3.60 6.67 -10.85
N ALA A 96 2.45 7.13 -11.34
CA ALA A 96 2.31 7.37 -12.78
C ALA A 96 3.35 8.37 -13.25
N GLU A 97 4.09 8.04 -14.30
CA GLU A 97 5.23 8.83 -14.79
C GLU A 97 4.75 9.82 -15.84
N LEU A 98 5.14 11.08 -15.67
CA LEU A 98 4.82 12.16 -16.59
C LEU A 98 6.12 12.78 -17.13
N ALA A 99 6.33 12.66 -18.43
CA ALA A 99 7.48 13.18 -19.16
C ALA A 99 7.15 14.47 -19.89
N ASP A 100 8.18 15.12 -20.47
CA ASP A 100 8.07 16.29 -21.36
C ASP A 100 7.14 17.40 -20.83
N TRP A 101 7.20 17.63 -19.52
CA TRP A 101 6.22 18.46 -18.84
C TRP A 101 6.57 19.94 -18.86
N LYS A 102 5.53 20.77 -18.83
CA LYS A 102 5.59 22.22 -18.68
C LYS A 102 4.56 22.69 -17.68
N SER A 103 4.97 23.62 -16.82
CA SER A 103 4.06 24.30 -15.90
C SER A 103 3.13 25.24 -16.66
N ASP A 104 1.82 25.13 -16.43
CA ASP A 104 0.79 26.01 -16.97
C ASP A 104 -0.19 26.42 -15.85
N GLY A 105 0.04 27.59 -15.25
CA GLY A 105 -0.76 28.08 -14.12
C GLY A 105 -0.77 27.12 -12.93
N GLU A 106 -1.94 26.61 -12.55
CA GLU A 106 -2.14 25.60 -11.50
C GLU A 106 -2.04 24.15 -12.00
N ASN A 107 -1.79 23.96 -13.29
CA ASN A 107 -1.68 22.66 -13.94
C ASN A 107 -0.27 22.43 -14.50
N VAL A 108 -0.02 21.18 -14.86
CA VAL A 108 1.14 20.74 -15.63
C VAL A 108 0.62 20.07 -16.89
N ALA A 109 1.04 20.56 -18.05
CA ALA A 109 0.91 19.84 -19.30
C ALA A 109 2.07 18.85 -19.40
N ALA A 110 1.80 17.57 -19.64
CA ALA A 110 2.82 16.53 -19.70
C ALA A 110 2.41 15.39 -20.62
N THR A 111 3.35 14.50 -20.92
CA THR A 111 3.13 13.32 -21.76
C THR A 111 3.22 12.06 -20.90
N LEU A 112 2.19 11.22 -20.96
CA LEU A 112 2.27 9.84 -20.48
C LEU A 112 2.88 8.97 -21.58
N HIS A 113 3.81 8.10 -21.20
CA HIS A 113 4.38 7.07 -22.06
C HIS A 113 4.15 5.71 -21.41
N GLY A 114 3.65 4.75 -22.18
CA GLY A 114 3.45 3.41 -21.66
C GLY A 114 2.95 2.43 -22.71
N TRP A 115 2.34 1.35 -22.22
CA TRP A 115 1.94 0.21 -23.02
C TRP A 115 0.46 -0.13 -22.82
N GLN A 116 -0.22 -0.52 -23.89
CA GLN A 116 -1.60 -1.02 -23.86
C GLN A 116 -1.64 -2.43 -24.47
N GLN A 117 -2.35 -3.35 -23.84
CA GLN A 117 -2.62 -4.65 -24.44
C GLN A 117 -3.78 -4.51 -25.43
N VAL A 118 -3.65 -5.11 -26.62
CA VAL A 118 -4.73 -5.11 -27.62
C VAL A 118 -5.98 -5.79 -27.04
N GLY A 119 -7.13 -5.12 -27.12
CA GLY A 119 -8.39 -5.50 -26.50
C GLY A 119 -8.60 -4.98 -25.06
N ALA A 120 -7.62 -4.28 -24.50
CA ALA A 120 -7.68 -3.66 -23.17
C ALA A 120 -7.13 -2.21 -23.17
N GLU A 121 -7.43 -1.44 -24.21
CA GLU A 121 -6.90 -0.10 -24.47
C GLU A 121 -7.36 0.96 -23.44
N SER A 122 -8.24 0.62 -22.49
CA SER A 122 -8.59 1.49 -21.36
C SER A 122 -7.56 1.49 -20.24
N VAL A 123 -6.53 0.64 -20.30
CA VAL A 123 -5.51 0.53 -19.27
C VAL A 123 -4.13 0.82 -19.85
N LEU A 124 -3.46 1.83 -19.30
CA LEU A 124 -2.07 2.13 -19.61
C LEU A 124 -1.17 1.49 -18.56
N TYR A 125 -0.20 0.71 -19.02
CA TYR A 125 0.82 0.06 -18.20
C TYR A 125 2.17 0.77 -18.35
N THR A 126 2.98 0.76 -17.30
CA THR A 126 4.33 1.37 -17.34
C THR A 126 5.26 0.64 -18.30
N GLU A 127 5.21 -0.70 -18.32
CA GLU A 127 6.18 -1.55 -19.01
C GLU A 127 5.49 -2.62 -19.85
N LEU A 128 6.16 -3.05 -20.92
CA LEU A 128 5.72 -4.14 -21.78
C LEU A 128 5.59 -5.45 -20.98
N GLY A 129 4.43 -6.12 -21.09
CA GLY A 129 4.19 -7.41 -20.45
C GLY A 129 4.04 -7.37 -18.92
N GLN A 130 4.21 -6.20 -18.29
CA GLN A 130 4.08 -6.02 -16.84
C GLN A 130 2.79 -5.29 -16.51
N ARG A 131 2.00 -5.87 -15.62
CA ARG A 131 0.70 -5.36 -15.17
C ARG A 131 0.87 -4.29 -14.07
N ILE A 132 1.81 -3.37 -14.26
CA ILE A 132 2.00 -2.17 -13.43
C ILE A 132 1.13 -1.08 -14.03
N THR A 133 -0.08 -0.92 -13.53
CA THR A 133 -1.02 0.08 -14.09
C THR A 133 -0.53 1.49 -13.78
N MET A 134 -0.28 2.27 -14.83
CA MET A 134 0.05 3.68 -14.77
C MET A 134 -1.21 4.54 -14.76
N ALA A 135 -2.16 4.26 -15.65
CA ALA A 135 -3.39 5.04 -15.80
C ALA A 135 -4.57 4.20 -16.30
N ILE A 136 -5.79 4.71 -16.08
CA ILE A 136 -7.02 4.20 -16.67
C ILE A 136 -7.65 5.33 -17.49
N LEU A 137 -8.00 5.03 -18.74
CA LEU A 137 -8.55 5.98 -19.69
C LEU A 137 -10.05 5.75 -19.90
N ASP A 138 -10.81 6.83 -19.99
CA ASP A 138 -12.16 6.78 -20.53
C ASP A 138 -12.17 6.72 -22.08
N ASP A 139 -13.35 6.68 -22.67
CA ASP A 139 -13.52 6.54 -24.12
C ASP A 139 -12.95 7.74 -24.89
N ASP A 140 -13.15 8.95 -24.36
CA ASP A 140 -12.62 10.16 -24.97
C ASP A 140 -11.08 10.18 -24.91
N ALA A 141 -10.48 9.90 -23.75
CA ALA A 141 -9.03 9.89 -23.60
C ALA A 141 -8.37 8.83 -24.48
N LYS A 142 -8.99 7.65 -24.65
CA LYS A 142 -8.51 6.62 -25.60
C LYS A 142 -8.44 7.13 -27.03
N ALA A 143 -9.38 7.95 -27.47
CA ALA A 143 -9.37 8.50 -28.82
C ALA A 143 -8.21 9.48 -29.07
N GLY A 144 -7.58 10.00 -28.01
CA GLY A 144 -6.42 10.89 -28.06
C GLY A 144 -5.07 10.18 -27.99
N VAL A 145 -5.05 8.85 -27.85
CA VAL A 145 -3.82 8.07 -27.71
C VAL A 145 -3.06 8.00 -29.03
N LEU A 146 -1.77 8.33 -28.99
CA LEU A 146 -0.84 8.16 -30.11
C LEU A 146 -0.15 6.81 -30.01
N VAL A 147 -0.45 5.89 -30.93
CA VAL A 147 0.23 4.60 -31.03
C VAL A 147 1.54 4.78 -31.80
N LYS A 148 2.66 4.40 -31.16
CA LYS A 148 4.00 4.48 -31.74
C LYS A 148 4.42 3.19 -32.41
N ASN A 149 4.28 2.07 -31.71
CA ASN A 149 4.71 0.75 -32.15
C ASN A 149 3.69 -0.32 -31.74
N LYS A 150 3.73 -1.46 -32.45
CA LYS A 150 3.02 -2.69 -32.07
C LYS A 150 4.02 -3.81 -31.91
N VAL A 151 3.98 -4.49 -30.76
CA VAL A 151 4.93 -5.54 -30.37
C VAL A 151 4.16 -6.77 -29.93
N HIS A 152 4.54 -7.94 -30.46
CA HIS A 152 4.11 -9.22 -29.92
C HIS A 152 5.04 -9.62 -28.76
N ASP A 153 4.50 -9.76 -27.56
CA ASP A 153 5.25 -10.27 -26.41
C ASP A 153 5.11 -11.79 -26.32
N SER A 154 6.21 -12.50 -26.57
CA SER A 154 6.25 -13.96 -26.50
C SER A 154 6.06 -14.52 -25.09
N VAL A 155 6.26 -13.71 -24.04
CA VAL A 155 6.10 -14.15 -22.64
C VAL A 155 4.62 -14.21 -22.27
N THR A 156 3.85 -13.19 -22.66
CA THR A 156 2.40 -13.13 -22.42
C THR A 156 1.56 -13.66 -23.57
N ASP A 157 2.18 -14.02 -24.70
CA ASP A 157 1.53 -14.40 -25.97
C ASP A 157 0.43 -13.41 -26.36
N SER A 158 0.79 -12.12 -26.31
CA SER A 158 -0.15 -11.01 -26.46
C SER A 158 0.44 -9.90 -27.31
N GLU A 159 -0.44 -9.19 -28.01
CA GLU A 159 -0.10 -7.99 -28.75
C GLU A 159 -0.18 -6.76 -27.85
N TRP A 160 0.85 -5.92 -27.93
CA TRP A 160 0.98 -4.70 -27.14
C TRP A 160 1.24 -3.50 -28.04
N LEU A 161 0.69 -2.37 -27.65
CA LEU A 161 0.84 -1.07 -28.30
C LEU A 161 1.70 -0.20 -27.39
N GLU A 162 2.81 0.32 -27.91
CA GLU A 162 3.55 1.40 -27.26
C GLU A 162 2.83 2.70 -27.58
N VAL A 163 2.48 3.48 -26.56
CA VAL A 163 1.61 4.64 -26.72
C VAL A 163 2.08 5.86 -25.95
N PHE A 164 1.66 7.02 -26.46
CA PHE A 164 1.85 8.32 -25.85
C PHE A 164 0.49 9.01 -25.69
N LEU A 165 0.31 9.76 -24.60
CA LEU A 165 -0.89 10.56 -24.38
C LEU A 165 -0.55 11.86 -23.67
N ASP A 166 -0.91 12.97 -24.30
CA ASP A 166 -0.77 14.30 -23.70
C ASP A 166 -1.90 14.55 -22.70
N VAL A 167 -1.52 14.99 -21.50
CA VAL A 167 -2.44 15.24 -20.38
C VAL A 167 -2.13 16.56 -19.67
N ASN A 168 -3.17 17.15 -19.11
CA ASN A 168 -3.09 18.22 -18.13
C ASN A 168 -3.47 17.68 -16.75
N VAL A 169 -2.60 17.88 -15.76
CA VAL A 169 -2.77 17.40 -14.39
C VAL A 169 -2.61 18.56 -13.39
N PRO A 170 -3.38 18.61 -12.29
CA PRO A 170 -3.15 19.61 -11.24
C PRO A 170 -1.72 19.51 -10.69
N LYS A 171 -1.03 20.64 -10.55
CA LYS A 171 0.33 20.69 -9.97
C LYS A 171 0.41 20.03 -8.61
N SER A 172 -0.62 20.21 -7.79
CA SER A 172 -0.72 19.63 -6.44
C SER A 172 -0.79 18.09 -6.43
N ALA A 173 -1.13 17.45 -7.55
CA ALA A 173 -1.23 15.99 -7.63
C ALA A 173 0.09 15.31 -8.01
N VAL A 174 1.10 16.08 -8.43
CA VAL A 174 2.36 15.56 -8.95
C VAL A 174 3.57 16.11 -8.21
N THR A 175 4.66 15.34 -8.22
CA THR A 175 5.94 15.71 -7.63
C THR A 175 7.11 15.22 -8.48
N SER A 176 8.26 15.87 -8.38
CA SER A 176 9.53 15.33 -8.88
C SER A 176 10.24 14.43 -7.85
N ASP A 177 9.71 14.33 -6.63
CA ASP A 177 10.30 13.57 -5.53
C ASP A 177 9.83 12.11 -5.49
N LEU A 178 10.47 11.28 -6.31
CA LEU A 178 10.26 9.82 -6.29
C LEU A 178 10.66 9.19 -4.94
N ASN A 179 11.60 9.78 -4.21
CA ASN A 179 12.07 9.21 -2.94
C ASN A 179 10.97 9.21 -1.91
N SER A 180 10.19 10.29 -1.81
CA SER A 180 9.08 10.38 -0.87
C SER A 180 7.96 9.38 -1.18
N LEU A 181 7.71 9.10 -2.45
CA LEU A 181 6.83 8.01 -2.90
C LEU A 181 7.36 6.62 -2.49
N ASN A 182 8.66 6.37 -2.68
CA ASN A 182 9.29 5.11 -2.28
C ASN A 182 9.30 4.92 -0.76
N VAL A 183 9.57 5.98 0.01
CA VAL A 183 9.48 5.96 1.48
C VAL A 183 8.07 5.62 1.91
N PHE A 184 7.05 6.24 1.31
CA PHE A 184 5.66 5.93 1.60
C PHE A 184 5.32 4.46 1.31
N GLY A 185 5.66 3.94 0.13
CA GLY A 185 5.43 2.54 -0.23
C GLY A 185 6.16 1.55 0.66
N LYS A 186 7.42 1.83 1.01
CA LYS A 186 8.22 1.05 1.97
C LYS A 186 7.56 1.02 3.33
N ASN A 187 7.12 2.17 3.84
CA ASN A 187 6.44 2.27 5.12
C ASN A 187 5.13 1.46 5.12
N LEU A 188 4.34 1.53 4.04
CA LEU A 188 3.14 0.70 3.92
C LEU A 188 3.48 -0.80 4.03
N ASN A 189 4.55 -1.25 3.38
CA ASN A 189 4.97 -2.66 3.43
C ASN A 189 5.43 -3.07 4.84
N GLU A 190 6.29 -2.27 5.47
CA GLU A 190 6.86 -2.59 6.79
C GLU A 190 5.80 -2.58 7.88
N THR A 191 4.97 -1.55 7.91
CA THR A 191 3.90 -1.39 8.91
C THR A 191 2.79 -2.42 8.75
N HIS A 192 2.25 -2.59 7.54
CA HIS A 192 1.03 -3.39 7.37
C HIS A 192 1.28 -4.85 6.99
N CYS A 193 2.46 -5.19 6.46
CA CYS A 193 2.80 -6.59 6.15
C CYS A 193 3.76 -7.21 7.19
N GLY A 194 4.37 -6.41 8.07
CA GLY A 194 5.29 -6.87 9.11
C GLY A 194 4.64 -7.38 10.41
N GLY A 195 3.32 -7.21 10.57
CA GLY A 195 2.64 -7.49 11.84
C GLY A 195 2.53 -8.98 12.22
N CYS A 196 2.64 -9.90 11.26
CA CYS A 196 2.51 -11.35 11.51
C CYS A 196 3.79 -12.15 11.20
N HIS A 197 4.59 -11.69 10.25
CA HIS A 197 5.87 -12.26 9.85
C HIS A 197 6.77 -11.14 9.32
N ALA A 198 8.04 -11.42 9.07
CA ALA A 198 8.91 -10.45 8.41
C ALA A 198 8.33 -10.07 7.02
N PRO A 199 8.29 -8.77 6.65
CA PRO A 199 7.86 -8.36 5.32
C PRO A 199 8.72 -9.02 4.23
N ILE A 200 8.09 -9.47 3.15
CA ILE A 200 8.81 -9.98 1.98
C ILE A 200 9.37 -8.76 1.23
N THR A 201 10.65 -8.81 0.86
CA THR A 201 11.30 -7.74 0.10
C THR A 201 10.81 -7.75 -1.36
N ALA A 202 10.77 -6.58 -2.00
CA ALA A 202 10.16 -6.38 -3.31
C ALA A 202 10.80 -7.26 -4.41
N GLU A 203 12.10 -7.54 -4.30
CA GLU A 203 12.89 -8.31 -5.27
C GLU A 203 12.60 -9.82 -5.22
N HIS A 204 11.77 -10.28 -4.29
CA HIS A 204 11.46 -11.71 -4.18
C HIS A 204 10.57 -12.21 -5.34
N TYR A 205 9.59 -11.41 -5.74
CA TYR A 205 8.60 -11.72 -6.78
C TYR A 205 8.77 -10.82 -8.00
N THR A 206 8.29 -11.29 -9.15
CA THR A 206 8.13 -10.45 -10.36
C THR A 206 7.00 -9.44 -10.17
N ALA A 207 6.98 -8.37 -10.96
CA ALA A 207 5.91 -7.37 -10.94
C ALA A 207 4.51 -7.99 -11.09
N ASN A 208 4.34 -9.01 -11.94
CA ASN A 208 3.03 -9.64 -12.14
C ASN A 208 2.61 -10.52 -10.95
N GLN A 209 3.56 -11.14 -10.25
CA GLN A 209 3.28 -11.99 -9.09
C GLN A 209 2.83 -11.19 -7.87
N TRP A 210 3.35 -9.99 -7.67
CA TRP A 210 2.99 -9.11 -6.54
C TRP A 210 1.48 -8.84 -6.45
N ILE A 211 0.77 -8.79 -7.58
CA ILE A 211 -0.68 -8.61 -7.61
C ILE A 211 -1.38 -9.72 -6.82
N GLY A 212 -1.01 -10.98 -7.05
CA GLY A 212 -1.58 -12.12 -6.33
C GLY A 212 -1.22 -12.10 -4.85
N MET A 213 0.04 -11.77 -4.55
CA MET A 213 0.54 -11.75 -3.17
C MET A 213 -0.16 -10.70 -2.32
N VAL A 214 -0.26 -9.46 -2.79
CA VAL A 214 -0.95 -8.40 -2.06
C VAL A 214 -2.45 -8.71 -1.93
N ASN A 215 -3.10 -9.21 -3.01
CA ASN A 215 -4.52 -9.56 -2.94
C ASN A 215 -4.82 -10.68 -1.93
N SER A 216 -3.89 -11.62 -1.72
CA SER A 216 -4.07 -12.69 -0.73
C SER A 216 -4.02 -12.20 0.73
N MET A 217 -3.41 -11.03 0.97
CA MET A 217 -3.18 -10.49 2.31
C MET A 217 -3.97 -9.22 2.63
N LYS A 218 -4.42 -8.45 1.62
CA LYS A 218 -5.05 -7.13 1.83
C LYS A 218 -6.18 -7.12 2.86
N ASP A 219 -7.02 -8.17 2.87
CA ASP A 219 -8.17 -8.28 3.76
C ASP A 219 -7.79 -8.69 5.21
N ARG A 220 -6.50 -8.95 5.45
CA ARG A 220 -5.89 -9.22 6.77
C ARG A 220 -5.09 -8.02 7.29
N THR A 221 -5.12 -6.91 6.57
CA THR A 221 -4.42 -5.66 6.94
C THR A 221 -5.44 -4.55 7.17
N SER A 222 -5.00 -3.44 7.77
CA SER A 222 -5.81 -2.22 7.90
C SER A 222 -5.69 -1.27 6.69
N LEU A 223 -5.09 -1.72 5.58
CA LEU A 223 -4.88 -0.89 4.39
C LEU A 223 -6.22 -0.50 3.73
N THR A 224 -6.36 0.78 3.40
CA THR A 224 -7.44 1.25 2.51
C THR A 224 -7.21 0.74 1.07
N LYS A 225 -8.25 0.78 0.23
CA LYS A 225 -8.13 0.37 -1.19
C LYS A 225 -7.04 1.14 -1.94
N ASP A 226 -6.90 2.43 -1.64
CA ASP A 226 -5.90 3.28 -2.29
C ASP A 226 -4.48 2.95 -1.79
N GLN A 227 -4.32 2.69 -0.49
CA GLN A 227 -3.04 2.23 0.06
C GLN A 227 -2.66 0.83 -0.46
N VAL A 228 -3.61 -0.10 -0.60
CA VAL A 228 -3.38 -1.40 -1.24
C VAL A 228 -2.83 -1.20 -2.65
N ARG A 229 -3.39 -0.25 -3.40
CA ARG A 229 -2.95 0.03 -4.77
C ARG A 229 -1.56 0.68 -4.80
N ALA A 230 -1.30 1.66 -3.94
CA ALA A 230 0.01 2.29 -3.81
C ALA A 230 1.10 1.28 -3.39
N LEU A 231 0.82 0.43 -2.39
CA LEU A 231 1.70 -0.64 -1.95
C LEU A 231 1.98 -1.65 -3.08
N THR A 232 0.94 -2.06 -3.81
CA THR A 232 1.09 -2.98 -4.94
C THR A 232 2.04 -2.38 -5.98
N ILE A 233 1.81 -1.14 -6.40
CA ILE A 233 2.65 -0.48 -7.41
C ILE A 233 4.09 -0.29 -6.90
N TYR A 234 4.28 0.09 -5.63
CA TYR A 234 5.61 0.17 -5.02
C TYR A 234 6.35 -1.17 -5.11
N LEU A 235 5.73 -2.27 -4.70
CA LEU A 235 6.33 -3.60 -4.75
C LEU A 235 6.63 -4.04 -6.20
N GLN A 236 5.73 -3.73 -7.13
CA GLN A 236 5.90 -4.05 -8.53
C GLN A 236 7.07 -3.29 -9.18
N ARG A 237 7.23 -2.00 -8.88
CA ARG A 237 8.31 -1.16 -9.42
C ARG A 237 9.69 -1.52 -8.87
N ASN A 238 9.73 -2.16 -7.70
CA ASN A 238 10.96 -2.63 -7.05
C ASN A 238 11.12 -4.16 -7.15
N ALA A 239 10.41 -4.79 -8.08
CA ALA A 239 10.47 -6.23 -8.33
C ALA A 239 11.78 -6.64 -9.02
N LYS A 240 12.05 -7.95 -9.04
CA LYS A 240 13.15 -8.54 -9.83
C LYS A 240 12.85 -8.63 -11.32
#